data_AF-A0AAD4L2L1-F1
#
_entry.id   AF-A0AAD4L2L1-F1
#
_cell.length_a   1.000
_cell.length_b   1.000
_cell.length_c   1.000
_cell.angle_alpha   90.00
_cell.angle_beta   90.00
_cell.angle_gamma   90.00
#
_symmetry.space_group_name_H-M   'P 1'
#
loop_
_entity.id
_entity.type
_entity.pdbx_description
1 polymer ?
#
loop_
_entity_poly.entity_id
_entity_poly.type
_entity_poly.pdbx_seq_one_letter_code
_entity_poly.pdbx_strand_id
1 'polypeptide(L)'
;PPNVIRTFQAFLDFCYLVHQDMFNDDTLGLVQNTLDQFHQFQTIFQTLRVRIDGFSLPQQHSLSHYCHLIHMFSAPNGLCSSITKSKHIKAVKEPWR
;
A
#
# COMPACT_ATOMS: atom_id res chain seq x y z
N PRO A 1 5.27 11.87 -19.14
CA PRO A 1 5.73 12.81 -18.08
C PRO A 1 6.55 12.08 -17.01
N PRO A 2 7.74 12.58 -16.65
CA PRO A 2 8.61 11.94 -15.66
C PRO A 2 7.92 11.66 -14.32
N ASN A 3 7.04 12.55 -13.86
CA ASN A 3 6.36 12.41 -12.57
C ASN A 3 5.33 11.27 -12.52
N VAL A 4 4.73 10.90 -13.66
CA VAL A 4 3.84 9.72 -13.71
C VAL A 4 4.64 8.46 -13.40
N ILE A 5 5.80 8.30 -14.06
CA ILE A 5 6.71 7.19 -13.84
C ILE A 5 7.23 7.19 -12.39
N ARG A 6 7.65 8.36 -11.88
CA ARG A 6 8.09 8.49 -10.48
C ARG A 6 7.00 8.14 -9.46
N THR A 7 5.73 8.43 -9.75
CA THR A 7 4.62 8.04 -8.87
C THR A 7 4.52 6.52 -8.78
N PHE A 8 4.54 5.83 -9.93
CA PHE A 8 4.50 4.36 -9.95
C PHE A 8 5.74 3.75 -9.31
N GLN A 9 6.92 4.31 -9.57
CA GLN A 9 8.16 3.88 -8.94
C GLN A 9 8.08 3.99 -7.41
N ALA A 10 7.75 5.16 -6.87
CA ALA A 10 7.63 5.37 -5.43
C ALA A 10 6.58 4.44 -4.79
N PHE A 11 5.47 4.18 -5.48
CA PHE A 11 4.45 3.24 -5.02
C PHE A 11 4.95 1.79 -4.99
N LEU A 12 5.67 1.36 -6.03
CA LEU A 12 6.23 0.01 -6.11
C LEU A 12 7.37 -0.18 -5.09
N ASP A 13 8.21 0.83 -4.91
CA ASP A 13 9.27 0.84 -3.90
C ASP A 13 8.68 0.74 -2.49
N PHE A 14 7.63 1.53 -2.19
CA PHE A 14 6.86 1.39 -0.96
C PHE A 14 6.33 -0.04 -0.79
N CYS A 15 5.65 -0.57 -1.81
CA CYS A 15 5.10 -1.93 -1.77
C CYS A 15 6.20 -2.97 -1.49
N TYR A 16 7.37 -2.82 -2.09
CA TYR A 16 8.49 -3.73 -1.90
C TYR A 16 9.05 -3.66 -0.48
N LEU A 17 9.23 -2.46 0.06
CA LEU A 17 9.74 -2.26 1.42
C LEU A 17 8.81 -2.80 2.50
N VAL A 18 7.49 -2.61 2.36
CA VAL A 18 6.53 -3.09 3.38
C VAL A 18 6.35 -4.61 3.39
N HIS A 19 6.89 -5.34 2.41
CA HIS A 19 6.90 -6.81 2.38
C HIS A 19 8.12 -7.43 3.06
N GLN A 20 9.01 -6.64 3.66
CA GLN A 20 10.16 -7.17 4.39
C GLN A 20 9.71 -7.92 5.64
N ASP A 21 10.44 -9.00 5.98
CA ASP A 21 10.14 -9.82 7.16
C ASP A 21 10.55 -9.14 8.48
N MET A 22 11.49 -8.20 8.41
CA MET A 22 12.05 -7.51 9.57
C MET A 22 12.20 -6.04 9.27
N PHE A 23 11.87 -5.23 10.27
CA PHE A 23 11.99 -3.78 10.22
C PHE A 23 12.89 -3.29 11.35
N ASN A 24 13.77 -2.36 11.01
CA ASN A 24 14.48 -1.47 11.93
C ASN A 24 14.14 -0.01 11.62
N ASP A 25 14.64 0.91 12.44
CA ASP A 25 14.36 2.35 12.28
C ASP A 25 14.75 2.88 10.89
N ASP A 26 15.86 2.39 10.31
CA ASP A 26 16.31 2.78 8.98
C ASP A 26 15.32 2.34 7.89
N THR A 27 14.88 1.07 7.92
CA THR A 27 13.91 0.54 6.95
C THR A 27 12.54 1.22 7.07
N LEU A 28 12.10 1.54 8.30
CA LEU A 28 10.89 2.33 8.51
C LEU A 28 11.04 3.75 7.98
N GLY A 29 12.21 4.36 8.13
CA GLY A 29 12.56 5.63 7.51
C GLY A 29 12.46 5.58 5.98
N LEU A 30 12.91 4.49 5.35
CA LEU A 30 12.77 4.26 3.91
C LEU A 30 11.30 4.09 3.48
N VAL A 31 10.51 3.34 4.25
CA VAL A 31 9.06 3.19 4.00
C VAL A 31 8.36 4.55 4.05
N GLN A 32 8.66 5.37 5.06
CA GLN A 32 8.06 6.69 5.18
C GLN A 32 8.48 7.61 4.01
N ASN A 33 9.77 7.61 3.66
CA ASN A 33 10.29 8.43 2.56
C ASN A 33 9.66 8.05 1.21
N THR A 34 9.57 6.75 0.91
CA THR A 34 8.93 6.28 -0.33
C THR A 34 7.44 6.63 -0.38
N LEU A 35 6.75 6.60 0.77
CA LEU A 35 5.37 7.05 0.86
C LEU A 35 5.23 8.57 0.63
N ASP A 36 6.13 9.37 1.20
CA ASP A 36 6.14 10.83 1.01
C ASP A 36 6.40 11.19 -0.46
N GLN A 37 7.33 10.49 -1.12
CA GLN A 37 7.58 10.63 -2.56
C GLN A 37 6.35 10.25 -3.39
N PHE A 38 5.65 9.18 -3.02
CA PHE A 38 4.41 8.79 -3.69
C PHE A 38 3.36 9.90 -3.57
N HIS A 39 3.16 10.46 -2.37
CA HIS A 39 2.24 11.57 -2.15
C HIS A 39 2.64 12.85 -2.90
N GLN A 40 3.94 13.12 -3.01
CA GLN A 40 4.46 14.25 -3.77
C GLN A 40 4.16 14.09 -5.27
N PHE A 41 4.50 12.94 -5.85
CA PHE A 41 4.40 12.76 -7.31
C PHE A 41 2.98 12.49 -7.79
N GLN A 42 2.10 11.90 -6.98
CA GLN A 42 0.72 11.62 -7.39
C GLN A 42 -0.06 12.88 -7.78
N THR A 43 0.32 14.05 -7.28
CA THR A 43 -0.25 15.35 -7.68
C THR A 43 -0.22 15.58 -9.20
N ILE A 44 0.67 14.91 -9.94
CA ILE A 44 0.68 14.95 -11.41
C ILE A 44 -0.66 14.54 -12.04
N PHE A 45 -1.41 13.64 -11.40
CA PHE A 45 -2.71 13.20 -11.91
C PHE A 45 -3.79 14.27 -11.77
N GLN A 46 -3.64 15.23 -10.85
CA GLN A 46 -4.46 16.45 -10.81
C GLN A 46 -4.08 17.38 -11.97
N THR A 47 -2.78 17.60 -12.20
CA THR A 47 -2.30 18.44 -13.32
C THR A 47 -2.76 17.91 -14.68
N LEU A 48 -2.75 16.59 -14.86
CA LEU A 48 -3.22 15.92 -16.07
C LEU A 48 -4.75 15.81 -16.15
N ARG A 49 -5.48 16.35 -15.17
CA ARG A 49 -6.96 16.27 -15.05
C ARG A 49 -7.53 14.85 -15.04
N VAL A 50 -6.70 13.85 -14.75
CA VAL A 50 -7.14 12.46 -14.55
C VAL A 50 -7.93 12.37 -13.24
N ARG A 51 -7.55 13.17 -12.23
CA ARG A 51 -8.19 13.13 -10.92
C ARG A 51 -8.19 14.49 -10.24
N ILE A 52 -9.29 15.23 -10.42
CA ILE A 52 -9.38 16.66 -10.07
C ILE A 52 -9.67 16.86 -8.58
N ASP A 53 -10.53 16.02 -8.00
CA ASP A 53 -11.00 16.15 -6.60
C ASP A 53 -9.99 15.65 -5.56
N GLY A 54 -8.76 15.35 -5.99
CA GLY A 54 -7.67 14.90 -5.13
C GLY A 54 -7.71 13.42 -4.75
N PHE A 55 -7.00 13.10 -3.66
CA PHE A 55 -6.62 11.73 -3.29
C PHE A 55 -7.19 11.35 -1.91
N SER A 56 -8.49 11.06 -1.88
CA SER A 56 -9.21 10.56 -0.69
C SER A 56 -9.63 9.09 -0.85
N LEU A 57 -8.90 8.27 -1.63
CA LEU A 57 -9.24 6.84 -1.73
C LEU A 57 -8.93 6.15 -0.40
N PRO A 58 -9.85 5.33 0.13
CA PRO A 58 -9.60 4.54 1.33
C PRO A 58 -8.30 3.72 1.25
N GLN A 59 -8.02 3.11 0.09
CA GLN A 59 -6.83 2.30 -0.13
C GLN A 59 -5.52 3.11 -0.17
N GLN A 60 -5.56 4.35 -0.65
CA GLN A 60 -4.38 5.21 -0.63
C GLN A 60 -4.17 5.78 0.77
N HIS A 61 -5.26 6.13 1.46
CA HIS A 61 -5.18 6.60 2.84
C HIS A 61 -4.65 5.54 3.81
N SER A 62 -5.01 4.26 3.61
CA SER A 62 -4.48 3.17 4.45
C SER A 62 -2.95 3.08 4.44
N LEU A 63 -2.28 3.52 3.36
CA LEU A 63 -0.83 3.51 3.26
C LEU A 63 -0.16 4.37 4.34
N SER A 64 -0.80 5.48 4.73
CA SER A 64 -0.30 6.38 5.80
C SER A 64 -0.24 5.73 7.18
N HIS A 65 -0.95 4.61 7.37
CA HIS A 65 -0.97 3.89 8.63
C HIS A 65 0.10 2.78 8.71
N TYR A 66 0.77 2.44 7.60
CA TYR A 66 1.70 1.31 7.57
C TYR A 66 2.87 1.46 8.56
N CYS A 67 3.57 2.60 8.56
CA CYS A 67 4.69 2.82 9.49
C CYS A 67 4.26 2.65 10.96
N HIS A 68 3.13 3.25 11.33
CA HIS A 68 2.58 3.13 12.69
C HIS A 68 2.18 1.69 13.03
N LEU A 69 1.48 1.01 12.13
CA LEU A 69 1.03 -0.36 12.33
C LEU A 69 2.21 -1.35 12.40
N ILE A 70 3.23 -1.17 11.56
CA ILE A 70 4.45 -2.01 11.60
C ILE A 70 5.19 -1.80 12.93
N HIS A 71 5.28 -0.56 13.41
CA HIS A 71 5.88 -0.28 14.71
C HIS A 71 5.10 -0.95 15.87
N MET A 72 3.77 -0.98 15.79
CA MET A 72 2.92 -1.55 16.85
C MET A 72 2.79 -3.08 16.78
N PHE A 73 2.79 -3.65 15.57
CA PHE A 73 2.39 -5.04 15.34
C PHE A 73 3.44 -5.86 14.57
N SER A 74 4.62 -5.29 14.30
CA SER A 74 5.68 -5.88 13.49
C SER A 74 5.30 -6.03 12.00
N ALA A 75 6.13 -6.75 11.25
CA ALA A 75 5.98 -6.97 9.82
C ALA A 75 4.56 -7.47 9.47
N PRO A 76 3.95 -6.99 8.36
CA PRO A 76 2.60 -7.37 7.94
C PRO A 76 2.59 -8.77 7.29
N ASN A 77 3.20 -9.74 7.97
CA ASN A 77 3.38 -11.09 7.50
C ASN A 77 2.14 -11.93 7.80
N GLY A 78 1.55 -12.49 6.74
CA GLY A 78 0.85 -13.78 6.83
C GLY A 78 -0.60 -13.78 7.29
N LEU A 79 -1.24 -12.64 7.58
CA LEU A 79 -2.68 -12.59 7.83
C LEU A 79 -3.38 -11.58 6.91
N CYS A 80 -4.07 -12.11 5.90
CA CYS A 80 -4.91 -11.34 4.99
C CYS A 80 -6.30 -11.96 4.90
N SER A 81 -7.28 -11.16 4.51
CA SER A 81 -8.66 -11.61 4.24
C SER A 81 -8.73 -12.74 3.21
N SER A 82 -7.70 -12.93 2.37
CA SER A 82 -7.59 -14.07 1.45
C SER A 82 -7.69 -15.43 2.16
N ILE A 83 -7.16 -15.56 3.38
CA ILE A 83 -7.16 -16.81 4.16
C ILE A 83 -8.59 -17.23 4.48
N THR A 84 -9.36 -16.35 5.11
CA THR A 84 -10.76 -16.62 5.46
C THR A 84 -11.64 -16.65 4.22
N LYS A 85 -11.34 -15.82 3.21
CA LYS A 85 -12.06 -15.79 1.95
C LYS A 85 -11.95 -17.11 1.18
N SER A 86 -10.78 -17.75 1.17
CA SER A 86 -10.57 -19.04 0.50
C SER A 86 -11.51 -20.12 1.05
N LYS A 87 -11.67 -20.18 2.38
CA LYS A 87 -12.60 -21.09 3.05
C LYS A 87 -14.06 -20.69 2.82
N HIS A 88 -14.39 -19.40 2.89
CA HIS A 88 -15.73 -18.89 2.59
C HIS A 88 -16.17 -19.27 1.16
N ILE A 89 -15.29 -19.19 0.16
CA ILE A 89 -15.64 -19.57 -1.22
C ILE A 89 -16.04 -21.04 -1.26
N LYS A 90 -15.22 -21.94 -0.70
CA LYS A 90 -15.54 -23.37 -0.67
C LYS A 90 -16.85 -23.66 0.09
N ALA A 91 -17.05 -23.05 1.26
CA ALA A 91 -18.20 -23.34 2.11
C ALA A 91 -19.52 -22.73 1.60
N VAL A 92 -19.48 -21.53 1.00
CA VAL A 92 -20.69 -20.75 0.69
C VAL A 92 -20.94 -20.63 -0.81
N LYS A 93 -19.89 -20.52 -1.63
CA LYS A 93 -20.02 -20.30 -3.08
C LYS A 93 -19.91 -21.58 -3.90
N GLU A 94 -19.23 -22.60 -3.39
CA GLU A 94 -19.07 -23.90 -4.04
C GLU A 94 -19.55 -25.07 -3.15
N PRO A 95 -20.75 -25.02 -2.53
CA PRO A 95 -21.18 -26.02 -1.56
C PRO A 95 -21.44 -27.42 -2.16
N TRP A 96 -21.58 -27.52 -3.48
CA TRP A 96 -21.86 -28.77 -4.19
C TRP A 96 -20.59 -29.50 -4.69
N ARG A 97 -19.39 -29.05 -4.28
CA ARG A 97 -18.12 -29.72 -4.53
C ARG A 97 -17.69 -30.59 -3.36
#